data_AF-I2NNM3-F1
#
_entry.id   AF-I2NNM3-F1
#
_cell.length_a   1.000
_cell.length_b   1.000
_cell.length_c   1.000
_cell.angle_alpha   90.00
_cell.angle_beta   90.00
_cell.angle_gamma   90.00
#
_symmetry.space_group_name_H-M   'P 1'
#
loop_
_entity.id
_entity.type
_entity.pdbx_description
1 polymer ?
#
loop_
_entity_poly.entity_id
_entity_poly.type
_entity_poly.pdbx_seq_one_letter_code
_entity_poly.pdbx_strand_id
1 'polypeptide(L)'
;MFYYHFNANLVPQNQQILLEKMFTCKNFKKSDRLLGFAKGRGITWFLNTQAELGVNSVLRHYRRGGLFGKVIKDSYLFRGIEHTRAFQEFSLLEKMCAWRLPVPRPIAIQIEKRFCCYRADIIIEKVENTRDLSQILQSRILTDEQYQQIGKLIRQLHNHQVHHTDLNIHNILQDTSGQFWLIDFDKCYIQPGNGWKQGNLDRLLRSFHKEQNRLNIHFSEQNWQALINGYQNK
;
A
#
# COMPACT_ATOMS: atom_id res chain seq x y z
N MET A 1 16.37 -4.87 -20.50
CA MET A 1 15.58 -6.11 -20.47
C MET A 1 14.35 -5.86 -19.62
N PHE A 2 13.17 -6.18 -20.12
CA PHE A 2 11.93 -6.09 -19.36
C PHE A 2 11.57 -7.46 -18.79
N TYR A 3 11.04 -7.45 -17.58
CA TYR A 3 10.43 -8.60 -16.94
C TYR A 3 9.04 -8.18 -16.45
N TYR A 4 8.06 -9.04 -16.70
CA TYR A 4 6.68 -8.85 -16.26
C TYR A 4 6.27 -10.02 -15.39
N HIS A 5 5.43 -9.74 -14.41
CA HIS A 5 4.79 -10.77 -13.62
C HIS A 5 3.36 -10.34 -13.32
N PHE A 6 2.43 -11.27 -13.49
CA PHE A 6 1.00 -11.03 -13.43
C PHE A 6 0.36 -11.98 -12.42
N ASN A 7 -0.64 -11.49 -11.69
CA ASN A 7 -1.43 -12.33 -10.82
C ASN A 7 -2.34 -13.23 -11.66
N ALA A 8 -2.02 -14.52 -11.73
CA ALA A 8 -2.72 -15.48 -12.57
C ALA A 8 -4.22 -15.64 -12.24
N ASN A 9 -4.63 -15.30 -11.01
CA ASN A 9 -6.04 -15.39 -10.59
C ASN A 9 -6.86 -14.15 -10.97
N LEU A 10 -6.20 -13.04 -11.31
CA LEU A 10 -6.84 -11.75 -11.57
C LEU A 10 -6.60 -11.23 -12.98
N VAL A 11 -5.55 -11.68 -13.66
CA VAL A 11 -5.14 -11.23 -14.98
C VAL A 11 -5.22 -12.39 -15.98
N PRO A 12 -6.33 -12.48 -16.74
CA PRO A 12 -6.43 -13.39 -17.88
C PRO A 12 -5.31 -13.15 -18.91
N GLN A 13 -4.85 -14.20 -19.59
CA GLN A 13 -3.77 -14.10 -20.58
C GLN A 13 -4.06 -13.06 -21.67
N ASN A 14 -5.31 -12.98 -22.15
CA ASN A 14 -5.72 -12.00 -23.16
C ASN A 14 -5.68 -10.54 -22.67
N GLN A 15 -5.53 -10.28 -21.38
CA GLN A 15 -5.42 -8.94 -20.81
C GLN A 15 -3.97 -8.53 -20.47
N GLN A 16 -2.99 -9.43 -20.58
CA GLN A 16 -1.59 -9.12 -20.23
C GLN A 16 -1.01 -8.01 -21.13
N ILE A 17 -1.31 -8.05 -22.44
CA ILE A 17 -0.84 -7.03 -23.40
C ILE A 17 -1.37 -5.63 -23.04
N LEU A 18 -2.60 -5.52 -22.51
CA LEU A 18 -3.14 -4.25 -22.03
C LEU A 18 -2.32 -3.71 -20.85
N LEU A 19 -2.01 -4.56 -19.88
CA LEU A 19 -1.22 -4.18 -18.71
C LEU A 19 0.22 -3.79 -19.08
N GLU A 20 0.84 -4.51 -20.02
CA GLU A 20 2.15 -4.12 -20.57
C GLU A 20 2.11 -2.71 -21.18
N LYS A 21 1.07 -2.40 -21.97
CA LYS A 21 0.87 -1.05 -22.51
C LYS A 21 0.69 -0.01 -21.41
N MET A 22 -0.03 -0.34 -20.32
CA MET A 22 -0.19 0.57 -19.18
C MET A 22 1.14 0.92 -18.54
N PHE A 23 2.06 -0.03 -18.37
CA PHE A 23 3.40 0.24 -17.84
C PHE A 23 4.22 1.18 -18.74
N THR A 24 4.05 1.11 -20.06
CA THR A 24 4.74 2.02 -20.99
C THR A 24 4.19 3.45 -20.99
N CYS A 25 2.96 3.64 -20.50
CA CYS A 25 2.32 4.94 -20.46
C CYS A 25 2.87 5.79 -19.31
N LYS A 26 3.59 6.88 -19.65
CA LYS A 26 4.20 7.77 -18.65
C LYS A 26 3.22 8.76 -18.03
N ASN A 27 2.06 8.98 -18.64
CA ASN A 27 1.12 10.01 -18.23
C ASN A 27 -0.32 9.68 -18.67
N PHE A 28 -1.20 9.48 -17.68
CA PHE A 28 -2.60 9.15 -17.91
C PHE A 28 -3.54 10.36 -17.92
N LYS A 29 -3.05 11.60 -17.80
CA LYS A 29 -3.91 12.81 -17.73
C LYS A 29 -4.92 12.98 -18.87
N LYS A 30 -4.61 12.45 -20.06
CA LYS A 30 -5.49 12.49 -21.24
C LYS A 30 -6.12 11.14 -21.56
N SER A 31 -5.95 10.15 -20.69
CA SER A 31 -6.56 8.83 -20.86
C SER A 31 -8.00 8.87 -20.34
N ASP A 32 -8.90 8.30 -21.13
CA ASP A 32 -10.25 7.89 -20.77
C ASP A 32 -10.33 6.95 -19.55
N ARG A 33 -9.24 6.23 -19.24
CA ARG A 33 -9.14 5.37 -18.06
C ARG A 33 -8.88 6.13 -16.77
N LEU A 34 -8.50 7.40 -16.81
CA LEU A 34 -8.09 8.10 -15.59
C LEU A 34 -9.29 8.39 -14.68
N LEU A 35 -9.30 7.74 -13.50
CA LEU A 35 -10.26 8.02 -12.43
C LEU A 35 -9.77 9.14 -11.51
N GLY A 36 -8.45 9.30 -11.40
CA GLY A 36 -7.82 10.31 -10.56
C GLY A 36 -6.33 10.05 -10.38
N PHE A 37 -5.66 10.92 -9.65
CA PHE A 37 -4.26 10.72 -9.29
C PHE A 37 -3.92 11.36 -7.95
N ALA A 38 -2.94 10.79 -7.26
CA ALA A 38 -2.34 11.39 -6.08
C ALA A 38 -0.89 11.79 -6.38
N LYS A 39 -0.44 12.90 -5.78
CA LYS A 39 0.95 13.38 -5.86
C LYS A 39 1.63 13.20 -4.51
N GLY A 40 2.79 12.56 -4.52
CA GLY A 40 3.71 12.46 -3.39
C GLY A 40 5.15 12.47 -3.90
N ARG A 41 5.93 11.44 -3.53
CA ARG A 41 7.28 11.23 -4.11
C ARG A 41 7.23 10.94 -5.62
N GLY A 42 6.12 10.40 -6.09
CA GLY A 42 5.78 10.19 -7.50
C GLY A 42 4.31 10.50 -7.76
N ILE A 43 3.83 10.17 -8.95
CA ILE A 43 2.40 10.18 -9.26
C ILE A 43 1.90 8.75 -9.11
N THR A 44 0.81 8.61 -8.35
CA THR A 44 0.02 7.39 -8.28
C THR A 44 -1.20 7.59 -9.15
N TRP A 45 -1.38 6.74 -10.15
CA TRP A 45 -2.51 6.83 -11.09
C TRP A 45 -3.61 5.87 -10.68
N PHE A 46 -4.84 6.38 -10.57
CA PHE A 46 -6.04 5.57 -10.36
C PHE A 46 -6.71 5.37 -11.72
N LEU A 47 -6.84 4.12 -12.15
CA LEU A 47 -7.20 3.75 -13.52
C LEU A 47 -8.42 2.83 -13.53
N ASN A 48 -9.33 3.10 -14.46
CA ASN A 48 -10.46 2.26 -14.77
C ASN A 48 -9.99 1.04 -15.55
N THR A 49 -10.11 -0.10 -14.88
CA THR A 49 -9.83 -1.44 -15.43
C THR A 49 -10.97 -2.41 -15.10
N GLN A 50 -12.14 -1.89 -14.71
CA GLN A 50 -13.26 -2.69 -14.26
C GLN A 50 -13.77 -3.64 -15.34
N ALA A 51 -13.82 -3.18 -16.59
CA ALA A 51 -14.29 -3.98 -17.72
C ALA A 51 -13.33 -5.15 -18.06
N GLU A 52 -12.02 -4.94 -17.90
CA GLU A 52 -11.01 -5.93 -18.29
C GLU A 52 -10.60 -6.87 -17.15
N LEU A 53 -10.58 -6.39 -15.92
CA LEU A 53 -10.07 -7.12 -14.74
C LEU A 53 -11.12 -7.34 -13.65
N GLY A 54 -12.32 -6.75 -13.78
CA GLY A 54 -13.32 -6.75 -12.71
C GLY A 54 -12.98 -5.86 -11.51
N VAL A 55 -11.90 -5.09 -11.59
CA VAL A 55 -11.43 -4.15 -10.56
C VAL A 55 -10.84 -2.91 -11.19
N ASN A 56 -10.94 -1.78 -10.51
CA ASN A 56 -10.08 -0.63 -10.80
C ASN A 56 -8.68 -0.84 -10.21
N SER A 57 -7.72 -0.12 -10.76
CA SER A 57 -6.31 -0.33 -10.44
C SER A 57 -5.60 0.95 -10.04
N VAL A 58 -4.52 0.76 -9.29
CA VAL A 58 -3.56 1.78 -8.89
C VAL A 58 -2.22 1.43 -9.52
N LEU A 59 -1.72 2.30 -10.40
CA LEU A 59 -0.38 2.19 -10.98
C LEU A 59 0.57 3.15 -10.27
N ARG A 60 1.71 2.64 -9.80
CA ARG A 60 2.79 3.45 -9.22
C ARG A 60 4.15 3.05 -9.78
N HIS A 61 5.00 4.07 -9.91
CA HIS A 61 6.42 3.92 -10.25
C HIS A 61 7.29 4.00 -8.99
N TYR A 62 8.19 3.04 -8.78
CA TYR A 62 9.09 3.07 -7.64
C TYR A 62 10.22 4.09 -7.84
N ARG A 63 10.22 5.16 -7.04
CA ARG A 63 11.27 6.19 -7.04
C ARG A 63 12.22 6.05 -5.85
N ARG A 64 13.51 6.39 -6.02
CA ARG A 64 14.47 6.45 -4.89
C ARG A 64 14.18 7.67 -4.00
N GLY A 65 14.29 7.49 -2.68
CA GLY A 65 14.20 8.58 -1.69
C GLY A 65 15.57 8.93 -1.07
N GLY A 66 15.63 10.00 -0.27
CA GLY A 66 16.85 10.47 0.43
C GLY A 66 17.71 11.45 -0.38
N LEU A 67 18.83 11.93 0.19
CA LEU A 67 19.76 12.85 -0.51
C LEU A 67 20.24 12.28 -1.87
N PHE A 68 20.43 10.97 -1.97
CA PHE A 68 20.78 10.28 -3.22
C PHE A 68 19.67 10.29 -4.28
N GLY A 69 18.40 10.48 -3.88
CA GLY A 69 17.27 10.65 -4.80
C GLY A 69 17.28 12.01 -5.53
N LYS A 70 18.14 12.95 -5.14
CA LYS A 70 18.36 14.20 -5.90
C LYS A 70 19.29 14.00 -7.11
N VAL A 71 20.16 12.98 -7.09
CA VAL A 71 21.19 12.73 -8.13
C VAL A 71 20.86 11.50 -8.99
N ILE A 72 20.33 10.42 -8.41
CA ILE A 72 19.93 9.19 -9.12
C ILE A 72 18.48 8.87 -8.77
N LYS A 73 17.56 9.34 -9.61
CA LYS A 73 16.12 9.31 -9.31
C LYS A 73 15.50 7.90 -9.43
N ASP A 74 15.95 7.09 -10.40
CA ASP A 74 15.28 5.85 -10.81
C ASP A 74 16.26 4.71 -11.15
N SER A 75 17.14 4.30 -10.22
CA SER A 75 18.11 3.23 -10.51
C SER A 75 18.57 2.50 -9.25
N TYR A 76 18.08 1.28 -9.02
CA TYR A 76 18.47 0.42 -7.88
C TYR A 76 19.46 -0.65 -8.35
N LEU A 77 20.45 -1.04 -7.52
CA LEU A 77 21.36 -2.13 -7.87
C LEU A 77 20.57 -3.43 -8.10
N PHE A 78 20.74 -4.03 -9.26
CA PHE A 78 20.05 -5.26 -9.63
C PHE A 78 20.82 -6.47 -9.10
N ARG A 79 20.22 -7.19 -8.15
CA ARG A 79 20.78 -8.41 -7.55
C ARG A 79 19.99 -9.69 -7.90
N GLY A 80 18.93 -9.56 -8.69
CA GLY A 80 17.93 -10.60 -8.93
C GLY A 80 16.54 -9.99 -8.99
N ILE A 81 15.60 -10.66 -9.66
CA ILE A 81 14.21 -10.20 -9.80
C ILE A 81 13.52 -10.21 -8.43
N GLU A 82 13.74 -11.28 -7.67
CA GLU A 82 13.27 -11.54 -6.32
C GLU A 82 13.74 -10.51 -5.28
N HIS A 83 14.83 -9.82 -5.57
CA HIS A 83 15.38 -8.76 -4.72
C HIS A 83 14.90 -7.35 -5.11
N THR A 84 14.08 -7.23 -6.17
CA THR A 84 13.49 -5.95 -6.52
C THR A 84 12.30 -5.63 -5.61
N ARG A 85 12.14 -4.35 -5.29
CA ARG A 85 11.01 -3.88 -4.47
C ARG A 85 9.64 -4.30 -5.03
N ALA A 86 9.46 -4.21 -6.34
CA ALA A 86 8.20 -4.56 -6.99
C ALA A 86 7.86 -6.03 -6.76
N PHE A 87 8.83 -6.93 -6.96
CA PHE A 87 8.62 -8.35 -6.70
C PHE A 87 8.37 -8.64 -5.22
N GLN A 88 9.17 -8.06 -4.32
CA GLN A 88 9.01 -8.27 -2.88
C GLN A 88 7.63 -7.84 -2.38
N GLU A 89 7.15 -6.67 -2.81
CA GLU A 89 5.83 -6.20 -2.42
C GLU A 89 4.71 -7.01 -3.06
N PHE A 90 4.83 -7.35 -4.35
CA PHE A 90 3.86 -8.20 -5.05
C PHE A 90 3.71 -9.55 -4.33
N SER A 91 4.83 -10.25 -4.08
CA SER A 91 4.81 -11.56 -3.41
C SER A 91 4.34 -11.46 -1.95
N LEU A 92 4.60 -10.35 -1.26
CA LEU A 92 4.06 -10.14 0.09
C LEU A 92 2.54 -9.95 0.05
N LEU A 93 2.02 -9.14 -0.87
CA LEU A 93 0.59 -8.92 -1.05
C LEU A 93 -0.13 -10.23 -1.41
N GLU A 94 0.44 -11.07 -2.28
CA GLU A 94 -0.15 -12.38 -2.60
C GLU A 94 -0.32 -13.26 -1.35
N LYS A 95 0.71 -13.33 -0.50
CA LYS A 95 0.65 -14.08 0.76
C LYS A 95 -0.43 -13.52 1.69
N MET A 96 -0.50 -12.20 1.83
CA MET A 96 -1.48 -11.54 2.69
C MET A 96 -2.92 -11.71 2.18
N CYS A 97 -3.13 -11.70 0.86
CA CYS A 97 -4.42 -12.06 0.27
C CYS A 97 -4.78 -13.53 0.54
N ALA A 98 -3.82 -14.46 0.43
CA ALA A 98 -4.04 -15.87 0.76
C ALA A 98 -4.39 -16.08 2.25
N TRP A 99 -3.86 -15.23 3.14
CA TRP A 99 -4.24 -15.18 4.56
C TRP A 99 -5.54 -14.42 4.84
N ARG A 100 -6.22 -13.93 3.78
CA ARG A 100 -7.47 -13.16 3.87
C ARG A 100 -7.35 -11.87 4.70
N LEU A 101 -6.15 -11.27 4.72
CA LEU A 101 -5.98 -9.94 5.29
C LEU A 101 -6.59 -8.88 4.37
N PRO A 102 -7.21 -7.80 4.90
CA PRO A 102 -7.79 -6.74 4.10
C PRO A 102 -6.69 -5.81 3.56
N VAL A 103 -6.07 -6.26 2.47
CA VAL A 103 -5.02 -5.58 1.71
C VAL A 103 -5.39 -5.60 0.22
N PRO A 104 -4.92 -4.64 -0.59
CA PRO A 104 -5.22 -4.63 -2.03
C PRO A 104 -4.60 -5.84 -2.72
N ARG A 105 -5.34 -6.46 -3.65
CA ARG A 105 -4.79 -7.54 -4.47
C ARG A 105 -3.67 -7.02 -5.37
N PRO A 106 -2.53 -7.71 -5.48
CA PRO A 106 -1.53 -7.35 -6.46
C PRO A 106 -2.02 -7.78 -7.86
N ILE A 107 -1.86 -6.92 -8.87
CA ILE A 107 -2.32 -7.19 -10.24
C ILE A 107 -1.14 -7.56 -11.13
N ALA A 108 -0.14 -6.70 -11.22
CA ALA A 108 1.03 -6.92 -12.06
C ALA A 108 2.24 -6.09 -11.63
N ILE A 109 3.44 -6.51 -12.03
CA ILE A 109 4.67 -5.72 -11.94
C ILE A 109 5.41 -5.70 -13.27
N GLN A 110 6.15 -4.62 -13.49
CA GLN A 110 7.19 -4.53 -14.51
C GLN A 110 8.52 -4.21 -13.83
N ILE A 111 9.58 -4.90 -14.26
CA ILE A 111 10.97 -4.61 -13.89
C ILE A 111 11.76 -4.37 -15.16
N GLU A 112 12.34 -3.20 -15.29
CA GLU A 112 13.24 -2.84 -16.38
C GLU A 112 14.69 -2.87 -15.88
N LYS A 113 15.43 -3.94 -16.22
CA LYS A 113 16.87 -4.02 -15.96
C LYS A 113 17.64 -3.22 -17.02
N ARG A 114 18.48 -2.30 -16.54
CA ARG A 114 19.43 -1.47 -17.30
C ARG A 114 20.83 -1.63 -16.72
N PHE A 115 21.73 -2.31 -17.44
CA PHE A 115 23.08 -2.63 -16.97
C PHE A 115 23.05 -3.30 -15.57
N CYS A 116 23.74 -2.70 -14.58
CA CYS A 116 23.78 -3.18 -13.20
C CYS A 116 22.60 -2.69 -12.35
N CYS A 117 21.62 -2.00 -12.94
CA CYS A 117 20.53 -1.39 -12.20
C CYS A 117 19.15 -1.77 -12.74
N TYR A 118 18.10 -1.42 -11.98
CA TYR A 118 16.71 -1.60 -12.42
C TYR A 118 15.79 -0.42 -12.06
N ARG A 119 14.69 -0.34 -12.82
CA ARG A 119 13.47 0.43 -12.55
C ARG A 119 12.31 -0.54 -12.39
N ALA A 120 11.29 -0.14 -11.66
CA ALA A 120 10.12 -0.99 -11.52
C ALA A 120 8.84 -0.19 -11.32
N ASP A 121 7.76 -0.83 -11.73
CA ASP A 121 6.40 -0.36 -11.62
C ASP A 121 5.53 -1.49 -11.06
N ILE A 122 4.42 -1.12 -10.42
CA ILE A 122 3.45 -2.08 -9.91
C ILE A 122 2.04 -1.54 -10.11
N ILE A 123 1.16 -2.46 -10.47
CA ILE A 123 -0.28 -2.29 -10.54
C ILE A 123 -0.88 -3.14 -9.42
N ILE A 124 -1.66 -2.51 -8.56
CA ILE A 124 -2.44 -3.16 -7.50
C ILE A 124 -3.90 -2.77 -7.63
N GLU A 125 -4.78 -3.52 -6.99
CA GLU A 125 -6.19 -3.17 -6.87
C GLU A 125 -6.37 -1.82 -6.18
N LYS A 126 -7.27 -1.00 -6.73
CA LYS A 126 -7.78 0.17 -6.04
C LYS A 126 -8.89 -0.27 -5.09
N VAL A 127 -8.69 -0.09 -3.79
CA VAL A 127 -9.75 -0.33 -2.81
C VAL A 127 -10.84 0.72 -3.01
N GLU A 128 -12.03 0.28 -3.40
CA GLU A 128 -13.12 1.17 -3.79
C GLU A 128 -13.83 1.83 -2.61
N ASN A 129 -14.38 3.03 -2.86
CA ASN A 129 -15.20 3.78 -1.90
C ASN A 129 -14.52 3.97 -0.52
N THR A 130 -13.21 4.16 -0.52
CA THR A 130 -12.42 4.33 0.70
C THR A 130 -12.05 5.79 0.97
N ARG A 131 -11.87 6.10 2.25
CA ARG A 131 -11.15 7.29 2.73
C ARG A 131 -10.04 6.86 3.66
N ASP A 132 -8.93 7.57 3.63
CA ASP A 132 -7.87 7.34 4.61
C ASP A 132 -8.30 7.78 6.02
N LEU A 133 -7.70 7.16 7.04
CA LEU A 133 -8.08 7.39 8.43
C LEU A 133 -7.81 8.85 8.85
N SER A 134 -6.79 9.51 8.28
CA SER A 134 -6.56 10.94 8.54
C SER A 134 -7.71 11.81 8.04
N GLN A 135 -8.28 11.53 6.87
CA GLN A 135 -9.45 12.24 6.35
C GLN A 135 -10.70 11.97 7.19
N ILE A 136 -10.89 10.73 7.63
CA ILE A 136 -12.03 10.36 8.46
C ILE A 136 -11.99 11.13 9.78
N LEU A 137 -10.83 11.15 10.45
CA LEU A 137 -10.65 11.82 11.73
C LEU A 137 -10.68 13.34 11.65
N GLN A 138 -10.50 13.95 10.48
CA GLN A 138 -10.81 15.38 10.29
C GLN A 138 -12.31 15.67 10.22
N SER A 139 -13.11 14.67 9.83
CA SER A 139 -14.53 14.85 9.54
C SER A 139 -15.47 14.36 10.65
N ARG A 140 -15.04 13.37 11.44
CA ARG A 140 -15.86 12.79 12.52
C ARG A 140 -15.02 12.09 13.57
N ILE A 141 -15.64 11.87 14.73
CA ILE A 141 -15.14 11.01 15.80
C ILE A 141 -15.39 9.54 15.42
N LEU A 142 -14.43 8.67 15.71
CA LEU A 142 -14.60 7.22 15.65
C LEU A 142 -15.02 6.68 17.02
N THR A 143 -15.82 5.61 17.04
CA THR A 143 -16.15 4.92 18.29
C THR A 143 -14.98 4.05 18.77
N ASP A 144 -15.02 3.64 20.04
CA ASP A 144 -14.01 2.76 20.61
C ASP A 144 -13.96 1.40 19.88
N GLU A 145 -15.10 0.88 19.42
CA GLU A 145 -15.17 -0.35 18.62
C GLU A 145 -14.42 -0.19 17.28
N GLN A 146 -14.51 0.97 16.64
CA GLN A 146 -13.79 1.24 15.39
C GLN A 146 -12.27 1.30 15.61
N TYR A 147 -11.82 1.91 16.71
CA TYR A 147 -10.40 1.86 17.10
C TYR A 147 -9.95 0.43 17.42
N GLN A 148 -10.77 -0.35 18.11
CA GLN A 148 -10.48 -1.75 18.40
C GLN A 148 -10.38 -2.58 17.12
N GLN A 149 -11.22 -2.34 16.10
CA GLN A 149 -11.13 -2.99 14.78
C GLN A 149 -9.78 -2.70 14.12
N ILE A 150 -9.29 -1.46 14.17
CA ILE A 150 -7.95 -1.09 13.67
C ILE A 150 -6.87 -1.85 14.44
N GLY A 151 -6.96 -1.90 15.77
CA GLY A 151 -6.04 -2.66 16.63
C GLY A 151 -5.99 -4.14 16.26
N LYS A 152 -7.15 -4.78 16.07
CA LYS A 152 -7.27 -6.18 15.64
C LYS A 152 -6.65 -6.41 14.26
N LEU A 153 -6.89 -5.51 13.30
CA LEU A 153 -6.30 -5.58 11.97
C LEU A 153 -4.77 -5.56 12.02
N ILE A 154 -4.19 -4.63 12.78
CA ILE A 154 -2.74 -4.57 12.97
C ILE A 154 -2.23 -5.84 13.67
N ARG A 155 -2.99 -6.38 14.63
CA ARG A 155 -2.63 -7.63 15.30
C ARG A 155 -2.62 -8.81 14.35
N GLN A 156 -3.61 -8.94 13.45
CA GLN A 156 -3.64 -9.99 12.44
C GLN A 156 -2.39 -9.94 11.54
N LEU A 157 -2.02 -8.74 11.08
CA LEU A 157 -0.80 -8.51 10.32
C LEU A 157 0.45 -8.97 11.10
N HIS A 158 0.56 -8.58 12.37
CA HIS A 158 1.67 -8.94 13.25
C HIS A 158 1.70 -10.43 13.62
N ASN A 159 0.56 -11.12 13.66
CA ASN A 159 0.50 -12.56 13.89
C ASN A 159 1.16 -13.32 12.73
N HIS A 160 0.95 -12.86 11.49
CA HIS A 160 1.65 -13.34 10.29
C HIS A 160 3.09 -12.83 10.15
N GLN A 161 3.62 -12.16 11.18
CA GLN A 161 4.99 -11.61 11.21
C GLN A 161 5.27 -10.58 10.13
N VAL A 162 4.25 -9.91 9.58
CA VAL A 162 4.45 -8.88 8.57
C VAL A 162 4.79 -7.55 9.25
N HIS A 163 6.00 -7.06 8.99
CA HIS A 163 6.47 -5.77 9.46
C HIS A 163 6.13 -4.67 8.44
N HIS A 164 5.15 -3.82 8.78
CA HIS A 164 4.75 -2.69 7.96
C HIS A 164 5.65 -1.47 8.19
N THR A 165 6.77 -1.37 7.48
CA THR A 165 7.84 -0.39 7.81
C THR A 165 7.40 1.09 7.83
N ASP A 166 6.28 1.43 7.18
CA ASP A 166 5.69 2.77 7.21
C ASP A 166 4.23 2.81 7.71
N LEU A 167 3.89 2.05 8.75
CA LEU A 167 2.52 2.05 9.32
C LEU A 167 2.16 3.45 9.85
N ASN A 168 1.14 4.07 9.28
CA ASN A 168 0.64 5.40 9.66
C ASN A 168 -0.84 5.56 9.25
N ILE A 169 -1.52 6.57 9.77
CA ILE A 169 -2.96 6.78 9.53
C ILE A 169 -3.35 7.11 8.08
N HIS A 170 -2.42 7.52 7.20
CA HIS A 170 -2.72 7.67 5.76
C HIS A 170 -2.72 6.32 5.02
N ASN A 171 -2.11 5.29 5.63
CA ASN A 171 -2.02 3.94 5.09
C ASN A 171 -3.10 2.99 5.66
N ILE A 172 -4.02 3.53 6.45
CA ILE A 172 -5.21 2.84 6.94
C ILE A 172 -6.41 3.45 6.21
N LEU A 173 -7.14 2.63 5.45
CA LEU A 173 -8.35 3.06 4.76
C LEU A 173 -9.58 2.49 5.47
N GLN A 174 -10.71 3.19 5.39
CA GLN A 174 -12.03 2.63 5.71
C GLN A 174 -12.92 2.72 4.47
N ASP A 175 -13.56 1.61 4.11
CA ASP A 175 -14.58 1.60 3.06
C ASP A 175 -15.97 1.97 3.60
N THR A 176 -16.94 2.09 2.71
CA THR A 176 -18.33 2.44 3.06
C THR A 176 -19.06 1.39 3.89
N SER A 177 -18.56 0.15 3.94
CA SER A 177 -19.10 -0.92 4.82
C SER A 177 -18.56 -0.82 6.25
N GLY A 178 -17.57 0.05 6.48
CA GLY A 178 -16.91 0.22 7.77
C GLY A 178 -15.68 -0.67 7.97
N GLN A 179 -15.35 -1.53 6.99
CA GLN A 179 -14.17 -2.38 7.03
C GLN A 179 -12.90 -1.53 6.84
N PHE A 180 -11.89 -1.82 7.67
CA PHE A 180 -10.57 -1.21 7.58
C PHE A 180 -9.63 -2.03 6.71
N TRP A 181 -8.79 -1.34 5.94
CA TRP A 181 -7.80 -1.91 5.03
C TRP A 181 -6.41 -1.32 5.30
N LEU A 182 -5.37 -2.10 5.04
CA LEU A 182 -3.98 -1.61 5.04
C LEU A 182 -3.45 -1.51 3.61
N ILE A 183 -2.73 -0.44 3.32
CA ILE A 183 -2.13 -0.18 2.00
C ILE A 183 -0.66 0.26 2.14
N ASP A 184 0.04 0.36 1.00
CA ASP A 184 1.44 0.78 0.88
C ASP A 184 2.44 -0.14 1.62
N PHE A 185 2.66 -1.30 1.03
CA PHE A 185 3.61 -2.30 1.55
C PHE A 185 5.01 -2.16 0.94
N ASP A 186 5.38 -0.99 0.40
CA ASP A 186 6.73 -0.74 -0.13
C ASP A 186 7.74 -0.97 1.00
N LYS A 187 8.74 -1.81 0.73
CA LYS A 187 9.76 -2.26 1.70
C LYS A 187 9.22 -2.96 2.95
N CYS A 188 7.99 -3.43 2.94
CA CYS A 188 7.49 -4.30 4.00
C CYS A 188 7.96 -5.74 3.76
N TYR A 189 8.08 -6.52 4.84
CA TYR A 189 8.60 -7.89 4.77
C TYR A 189 8.12 -8.71 5.96
N ILE A 190 8.25 -10.04 5.84
CA ILE A 190 8.04 -10.95 6.95
C ILE A 190 9.29 -10.91 7.83
N GLN A 191 9.14 -10.49 9.08
CA GLN A 191 10.21 -10.41 10.07
C GLN A 191 9.86 -11.27 11.30
N PRO A 192 10.54 -12.40 11.51
CA PRO A 192 10.35 -13.20 12.71
C PRO A 192 10.67 -12.41 14.00
N GLY A 193 9.88 -12.65 15.03
CA GLY A 193 10.07 -12.10 16.37
C GLY A 193 9.08 -10.99 16.73
N ASN A 194 9.22 -10.47 17.95
CA ASN A 194 8.29 -9.47 18.50
C ASN A 194 8.93 -8.08 18.71
N GLY A 195 10.26 -7.96 18.69
CA GLY A 195 10.96 -6.72 19.03
C GLY A 195 10.64 -5.52 18.13
N TRP A 196 10.19 -5.77 16.89
CA TRP A 196 9.81 -4.71 15.94
C TRP A 196 8.34 -4.26 16.08
N LYS A 197 7.48 -5.07 16.72
CA LYS A 197 6.01 -4.82 16.76
C LYS A 197 5.68 -3.54 17.51
N GLN A 198 6.34 -3.31 18.65
CA GLN A 198 6.15 -2.08 19.43
C GLN A 198 6.57 -0.86 18.61
N GLY A 199 7.71 -0.90 17.93
CA GLY A 199 8.16 0.19 17.07
C GLY A 199 7.19 0.49 15.91
N ASN A 200 6.41 -0.50 15.46
CA ASN A 200 5.35 -0.32 14.47
C ASN A 200 4.15 0.44 15.06
N LEU A 201 3.69 0.05 16.25
CA LEU A 201 2.65 0.77 16.99
C LEU A 201 3.07 2.19 17.36
N ASP A 202 4.30 2.39 17.83
CA ASP A 202 4.84 3.71 18.17
C ASP A 202 4.89 4.62 16.94
N ARG A 203 5.21 4.08 15.76
CA ARG A 203 5.16 4.84 14.49
C ARG A 203 3.75 5.29 14.18
N LEU A 204 2.77 4.41 14.34
CA LEU A 204 1.37 4.76 14.13
C LEU A 204 0.94 5.86 15.11
N LEU A 205 1.23 5.72 16.39
CA LEU A 205 0.92 6.74 17.42
C LEU A 205 1.55 8.11 17.09
N ARG A 206 2.83 8.13 16.68
CA ARG A 206 3.47 9.37 16.23
C ARG A 206 2.73 10.00 15.04
N SER A 207 2.17 9.21 14.14
CA SER A 207 1.39 9.74 13.02
C SER A 207 0.06 10.36 13.47
N PHE A 208 -0.61 9.80 14.47
CA PHE A 208 -1.79 10.42 15.10
C PHE A 208 -1.44 11.78 15.70
N HIS A 209 -0.43 11.86 16.58
CA HIS A 209 -0.03 13.14 17.19
C HIS A 209 0.42 14.18 16.16
N LYS A 210 1.15 13.75 15.13
CA LYS A 210 1.59 14.64 14.06
C LYS A 210 0.40 15.29 13.35
N GLU A 211 -0.60 14.49 12.96
CA GLU A 211 -1.77 15.02 12.24
C GLU A 211 -2.78 15.70 13.17
N GLN A 212 -2.81 15.36 14.46
CA GLN A 212 -3.52 16.15 15.47
C GLN A 212 -2.99 17.58 15.52
N ASN A 213 -1.67 17.77 15.54
CA ASN A 213 -1.06 19.09 15.53
C ASN A 213 -1.22 19.84 14.19
N ARG A 214 -1.22 19.10 13.07
CA ARG A 214 -1.22 19.71 11.73
C ARG A 214 -2.61 19.98 11.15
N LEU A 215 -3.54 19.06 11.38
CA LEU A 215 -4.86 19.02 10.74
C LEU A 215 -6.01 19.05 11.76
N ASN A 216 -5.70 19.13 13.07
CA ASN A 216 -6.69 19.16 14.15
C ASN A 216 -7.66 17.97 14.11
N ILE A 217 -7.14 16.77 13.87
CA ILE A 217 -7.95 15.55 13.80
C ILE A 217 -8.58 15.19 15.16
N HIS A 218 -9.73 14.54 15.14
CA HIS A 218 -10.43 14.00 16.30
C HIS A 218 -9.70 12.79 16.89
N PHE A 219 -8.70 13.04 17.72
CA PHE A 219 -7.91 12.00 18.40
C PHE A 219 -7.65 12.38 19.86
N SER A 220 -7.57 11.37 20.72
CA SER A 220 -7.23 11.50 22.14
C SER A 220 -6.49 10.26 22.63
N GLU A 221 -5.85 10.35 23.80
CA GLU A 221 -5.19 9.19 24.42
C GLU A 221 -6.18 8.05 24.72
N GLN A 222 -7.44 8.36 25.06
CA GLN A 222 -8.46 7.33 25.27
C GLN A 222 -8.70 6.53 23.99
N ASN A 223 -8.69 7.19 22.83
CA ASN A 223 -8.82 6.51 21.55
C ASN A 223 -7.63 5.59 21.24
N TRP A 224 -6.41 6.01 21.61
CA TRP A 224 -5.24 5.15 21.51
C TRP A 224 -5.38 3.90 22.39
N GLN A 225 -5.88 4.06 23.61
CA GLN A 225 -6.12 2.91 24.49
C GLN A 225 -7.17 1.96 23.92
N ALA A 226 -8.25 2.46 23.30
CA ALA A 226 -9.20 1.61 22.59
C ALA A 226 -8.54 0.79 21.46
N LEU A 227 -7.62 1.40 20.69
CA LEU A 227 -6.85 0.69 19.67
C LEU A 227 -5.95 -0.39 20.28
N ILE A 228 -5.21 -0.05 21.33
CA ILE A 228 -4.34 -1.01 22.03
C ILE A 228 -5.15 -2.16 22.65
N ASN A 229 -6.31 -1.88 23.22
CA ASN A 229 -7.23 -2.91 23.71
C ASN A 229 -7.64 -3.85 22.58
N GLY A 230 -7.98 -3.34 21.40
CA GLY A 230 -8.26 -4.18 20.24
C GLY A 230 -7.05 -4.99 19.76
N TYR A 231 -5.84 -4.44 19.87
CA TYR A 231 -4.61 -5.15 19.49
C TYR A 231 -4.23 -6.28 20.47
N GLN A 232 -4.56 -6.11 21.75
CA GLN A 232 -4.28 -7.09 22.81
C GLN A 232 -5.36 -8.17 22.90
N ASN A 233 -6.62 -7.79 22.72
CA ASN A 233 -7.77 -8.69 22.80
C ASN A 233 -7.92 -9.47 21.50
N LYS A 234 -7.71 -10.79 21.59
CA LYS A 234 -7.86 -11.74 20.46
C LYS A 234 -9.31 -11.83 20.00
#